data_AF-A0AB40CDK6-F1
#
_entry.id   AF-A0AB40CDK6-F1
#
_cell.length_a   1.000
_cell.length_b   1.000
_cell.length_c   1.000
_cell.angle_alpha   90.00
_cell.angle_beta   90.00
_cell.angle_gamma   90.00
#
_symmetry.space_group_name_H-M   'P 1'
#
loop_
_entity.id
_entity.type
_entity.pdbx_description
1 polymer ?
#
loop_
_entity_poly.entity_id
_entity_poly.type
_entity_poly.pdbx_seq_one_letter_code
_entity_poly.pdbx_strand_id
1 'polypeptide(L)'
;MAKLVVQFVYSLAIDGKIKAWLYDNIGSRVDYDAPGNWCSTMLYSSDGSRLFCCGTSREGDSFLVEWNDLEGVIKRTYVGFQKKSIGVVQFDTTQNHFLAAGEENQIKFWDMDNVNMLTVSPTIEIQ
;
A
#
# COMPACT_ATOMS: atom_id res chain seq x y z
N MET A 1 2.11 31.06 3.54
CA MET A 1 1.95 30.17 4.72
C MET A 1 2.87 28.98 4.52
N ALA A 2 3.78 28.70 5.46
CA ALA A 2 4.62 27.52 5.40
C ALA A 2 3.78 26.31 5.84
N LYS A 3 3.60 25.33 4.94
CA LYS A 3 2.97 24.05 5.30
C LYS A 3 3.95 23.37 6.26
N LEU A 4 3.56 23.18 7.52
CA LEU A 4 4.39 22.44 8.47
C LEU A 4 4.49 21.00 7.96
N VAL A 5 5.64 20.63 7.41
CA VAL A 5 5.89 19.26 6.94
C VAL A 5 6.20 18.44 8.18
N VAL A 6 5.16 17.81 8.72
CA VAL A 6 5.30 16.88 9.82
C VAL A 6 5.83 15.57 9.24
N GLN A 7 7.04 15.19 9.61
CA GLN A 7 7.66 13.94 9.18
C GLN A 7 7.26 12.83 10.14
N PHE A 8 6.57 11.82 9.59
CA PHE A 8 6.23 10.61 10.30
C PHE A 8 7.15 9.47 9.88
N VAL A 9 7.47 8.61 10.84
CA VAL A 9 8.02 7.28 10.59
C VAL A 9 6.90 6.28 10.87
N TYR A 10 6.74 5.30 9.98
CA TYR A 10 5.81 4.19 10.17
C TYR A 10 6.57 2.88 10.27
N SER A 11 6.08 1.98 11.10
CA SER A 11 6.46 0.57 11.08
C SER A 11 5.18 -0.25 11.04
N LEU A 12 5.24 -1.36 10.33
CA LEU A 12 4.17 -2.34 10.31
C LEU A 12 4.67 -3.64 10.94
N ALA A 13 3.88 -4.17 11.88
CA ALA A 13 4.08 -5.49 12.45
C ALA A 13 3.35 -6.58 11.64
N ILE A 14 3.79 -7.82 11.78
CA ILE A 14 3.24 -8.98 11.05
C ILE A 14 1.75 -9.21 11.37
N ASP A 15 1.33 -8.87 12.58
CA ASP A 15 -0.06 -8.95 13.03
C ASP A 15 -0.95 -7.80 12.49
N GLY A 16 -0.40 -6.97 11.61
CA GLY A 16 -1.09 -5.83 11.01
C GLY A 16 -1.06 -4.57 11.84
N LYS A 17 -0.37 -4.52 13.00
CA LYS A 17 -0.29 -3.28 13.78
C LYS A 17 0.66 -2.28 13.12
N ILE A 18 0.15 -1.09 12.83
CA ILE A 18 0.95 0.05 12.37
C ILE A 18 1.24 0.94 13.57
N LYS A 19 2.51 1.28 13.77
CA LYS A 19 2.93 2.33 14.69
C LYS A 19 3.42 3.54 13.92
N ALA A 20 3.01 4.71 14.37
CA ALA A 20 3.44 5.99 13.85
C ALA A 20 4.21 6.80 14.91
N TRP A 21 5.34 7.36 14.51
CA TRP A 21 6.16 8.27 15.31
C TRP A 21 6.31 9.59 14.59
N LEU A 22 6.32 10.70 15.33
CA LEU A 22 6.90 11.91 14.78
C LEU A 22 8.40 11.88 14.92
N TYR A 23 9.06 12.53 13.97
CA TYR A 23 10.49 12.79 13.99
C TYR A 23 10.88 13.87 15.02
N ASP A 24 10.34 13.82 16.22
CA ASP A 24 10.66 14.74 17.31
C ASP A 24 11.12 14.05 18.61
N ASN A 25 11.42 12.75 18.53
CA ASN A 25 11.95 11.92 19.62
C ASN A 25 11.05 11.80 20.86
N ILE A 26 9.78 12.25 20.81
CA ILE A 26 8.84 12.21 21.95
C ILE A 26 8.14 10.83 22.08
N GLY A 27 8.37 9.91 21.13
CA GLY A 27 7.83 8.54 21.17
C GLY A 27 6.66 8.31 20.20
N SER A 28 6.10 7.10 20.22
CA SER A 28 4.99 6.72 19.32
C SER A 28 3.74 7.50 19.68
N ARG A 29 3.03 8.00 18.67
CA ARG A 29 1.80 8.79 18.90
C ARG A 29 0.53 8.03 18.62
N VAL A 30 0.56 7.10 17.67
CA VAL A 30 -0.65 6.44 17.19
C VAL A 30 -0.39 4.97 16.86
N ASP A 31 -1.37 4.15 17.22
CA ASP A 31 -1.50 2.75 16.83
C ASP A 31 -2.66 2.64 15.84
N TYR A 32 -2.40 2.12 14.64
CA TYR A 32 -3.44 1.80 13.65
C TYR A 32 -3.45 0.30 13.34
N ASP A 33 -4.55 -0.17 12.78
CA ASP A 33 -4.66 -1.50 12.17
C ASP A 33 -4.48 -1.37 10.66
N ALA A 34 -3.58 -2.16 10.11
CA ALA A 34 -3.34 -2.21 8.68
C ALA A 34 -4.56 -2.79 7.96
N PRO A 35 -4.87 -2.24 6.77
CA PRO A 35 -5.80 -2.87 5.85
C PRO A 35 -5.45 -4.36 5.68
N GLY A 36 -6.40 -5.27 5.95
CA GLY A 36 -6.20 -6.71 5.82
C GLY A 36 -5.55 -7.43 7.02
N ASN A 37 -5.20 -6.73 8.11
CA ASN A 37 -4.67 -7.30 9.36
C ASN A 37 -3.47 -8.26 9.20
N TRP A 38 -2.59 -8.01 8.22
CA TRP A 38 -1.42 -8.85 7.96
C TRP A 38 -0.26 -8.05 7.34
N CYS A 39 0.90 -8.69 7.28
CA CYS A 39 2.14 -8.13 6.73
C CYS A 39 1.90 -7.53 5.33
N SER A 40 2.15 -6.23 5.22
CA SER A 40 1.98 -5.43 4.01
C SER A 40 3.14 -4.44 3.85
N THR A 41 3.36 -4.00 2.63
CA THR A 41 4.31 -2.94 2.33
C THR A 41 3.56 -1.62 2.27
N MET A 42 4.15 -0.56 2.83
CA MET A 42 3.64 0.81 2.73
C MET A 42 4.63 1.67 1.96
N LEU A 43 4.13 2.47 1.02
CA LEU A 43 4.93 3.38 0.20
C LEU A 43 4.22 4.71 0.02
N TYR A 44 4.96 5.80 0.23
CA TYR A 44 4.51 7.12 -0.18
C TYR A 44 4.67 7.30 -1.69
N SER A 45 3.79 8.09 -2.29
CA SER A 45 4.00 8.68 -3.62
C SER A 45 5.31 9.49 -3.64
N SER A 46 5.90 9.70 -4.81
CA SER A 46 7.18 10.41 -4.94
C SER A 46 7.13 11.89 -4.50
N ASP A 47 5.93 12.50 -4.42
CA ASP A 47 5.73 13.83 -3.81
C ASP A 47 5.39 13.78 -2.31
N GLY A 48 5.28 12.59 -1.73
CA GLY A 48 4.91 12.40 -0.33
C GLY A 48 3.46 12.76 0.01
N SER A 49 2.60 13.01 -0.97
CA SER A 49 1.23 13.47 -0.73
C SER A 49 0.23 12.35 -0.49
N ARG A 50 0.56 11.11 -0.87
CA ARG A 50 -0.32 9.95 -0.80
C ARG A 50 0.44 8.76 -0.24
N LEU A 51 -0.24 7.99 0.60
CA LEU A 51 0.30 6.78 1.20
C LEU A 51 -0.48 5.58 0.70
N PHE A 52 0.24 4.59 0.21
CA PHE A 52 -0.32 3.35 -0.31
C PHE A 52 0.12 2.19 0.56
N CYS A 53 -0.76 1.18 0.67
CA CYS A 53 -0.49 -0.06 1.36
C CYS A 53 -0.90 -1.22 0.47
N CYS A 54 -0.04 -2.24 0.38
CA CYS A 54 -0.27 -3.41 -0.45
C CYS A 54 0.24 -4.66 0.25
N GLY A 55 -0.48 -5.76 0.12
CA GLY A 55 -0.04 -7.03 0.67
C GLY A 55 -1.04 -8.15 0.42
N THR A 56 -0.85 -9.23 1.16
CA THR A 56 -1.70 -10.43 1.11
C THR A 56 -2.26 -10.67 2.51
N SER A 57 -3.58 -10.86 2.63
CA SER A 57 -4.22 -11.12 3.92
C SER A 57 -3.90 -12.53 4.44
N ARG A 58 -4.30 -12.82 5.68
CA ARG A 58 -4.18 -14.16 6.28
C ARG A 58 -4.89 -15.24 5.46
N GLU A 59 -5.99 -14.88 4.80
CA GLU A 59 -6.81 -15.76 3.97
C GLU A 59 -6.25 -15.93 2.54
N GLY A 60 -5.14 -15.24 2.22
CA GLY A 60 -4.52 -15.24 0.90
C GLY A 60 -5.10 -14.19 -0.05
N ASP A 61 -5.93 -13.26 0.43
CA ASP A 61 -6.51 -12.23 -0.44
C ASP A 61 -5.55 -11.05 -0.60
N SER A 62 -5.13 -10.83 -1.83
CA SER A 62 -4.29 -9.69 -2.23
C SER A 62 -5.08 -8.38 -2.17
N PHE A 63 -4.42 -7.31 -1.73
CA PHE A 63 -5.02 -5.98 -1.68
C PHE A 63 -4.02 -4.87 -2.03
N LEU A 64 -4.55 -3.76 -2.55
CA LEU A 64 -3.85 -2.49 -2.70
C LEU A 64 -4.83 -1.38 -2.32
N VAL A 65 -4.41 -0.50 -1.43
CA VAL A 65 -5.25 0.59 -0.92
C VAL A 65 -4.46 1.88 -0.82
N GLU A 66 -5.17 3.00 -0.97
CA GLU A 66 -4.68 4.31 -0.54
C GLU A 66 -5.17 4.57 0.88
N TRP A 67 -4.24 4.91 1.77
CA TRP A 67 -4.50 5.15 3.18
C TRP A 67 -4.42 6.66 3.47
N ASN A 68 -5.40 7.16 4.24
CA ASN A 68 -5.36 8.50 4.79
C ASN A 68 -4.63 8.41 6.14
N ASP A 69 -3.38 8.86 6.18
CA ASP A 69 -2.53 8.81 7.37
C ASP A 69 -2.99 9.76 8.49
N LEU A 70 -3.64 10.86 8.14
CA LEU A 70 -4.19 11.81 9.12
C LEU A 70 -5.40 11.24 9.85
N GLU A 71 -6.29 10.56 9.12
CA GLU A 71 -7.52 9.99 9.67
C GLU A 71 -7.37 8.53 10.11
N GLY A 72 -6.30 7.85 9.66
CA GLY A 72 -6.08 6.43 9.93
C GLY A 72 -6.99 5.49 9.16
N VAL A 73 -7.69 5.96 8.12
CA VAL A 73 -8.71 5.18 7.40
C VAL A 73 -8.33 4.91 5.95
N ILE A 74 -8.91 3.85 5.38
CA ILE A 74 -8.77 3.55 3.95
C ILE A 74 -9.54 4.60 3.16
N LYS A 75 -8.84 5.30 2.25
CA LYS A 75 -9.42 6.30 1.35
C LYS A 75 -9.90 5.67 0.04
N ARG A 76 -9.13 4.72 -0.51
CA ARG A 76 -9.47 4.01 -1.76
C ARG A 76 -9.00 2.56 -1.70
N THR A 77 -9.74 1.69 -2.38
CA THR A 77 -9.37 0.28 -2.59
C THR A 77 -9.29 0.01 -4.09
N TYR A 78 -8.15 -0.45 -4.57
CA TYR A 78 -7.93 -0.77 -5.97
C TYR A 78 -8.37 -2.20 -6.27
N VAL A 79 -9.15 -2.38 -7.33
CA VAL A 79 -9.76 -3.67 -7.70
C VAL A 79 -9.03 -4.29 -8.89
N GLY A 80 -9.03 -5.63 -8.96
CA GLY A 80 -8.43 -6.38 -10.07
C GLY A 80 -7.46 -7.49 -9.66
N PHE A 81 -7.18 -7.65 -8.36
CA PHE A 81 -6.44 -8.80 -7.84
C PHE A 81 -7.25 -10.09 -7.95
N GLN A 82 -6.54 -11.21 -8.05
CA GLN A 82 -7.14 -12.54 -7.93
C GLN A 82 -7.39 -12.88 -6.46
N LYS A 83 -8.33 -13.80 -6.21
CA LYS A 83 -8.57 -14.31 -4.87
C LYS A 83 -7.60 -15.44 -4.56
N LYS A 84 -7.15 -15.52 -3.30
CA LYS A 84 -6.31 -16.62 -2.79
C LYS A 84 -4.96 -16.76 -3.50
N SER A 85 -4.21 -15.65 -3.59
CA SER A 85 -2.83 -15.71 -4.06
C SER A 85 -1.95 -16.46 -3.05
N ILE A 86 -1.03 -17.28 -3.58
CA ILE A 86 -0.08 -18.07 -2.78
C ILE A 86 1.16 -17.22 -2.41
N GLY A 87 1.33 -16.06 -3.05
CA GLY A 87 2.52 -15.22 -2.94
C GLY A 87 2.34 -13.93 -2.14
N VAL A 88 3.46 -13.27 -1.87
CA VAL A 88 3.49 -11.89 -1.37
C VAL A 88 3.36 -10.95 -2.56
N VAL A 89 2.37 -10.07 -2.52
CA VAL A 89 2.26 -9.00 -3.50
C VAL A 89 3.34 -7.95 -3.23
N GLN A 90 4.10 -7.61 -4.27
CA GLN A 90 5.00 -6.46 -4.27
C GLN A 90 4.40 -5.37 -5.13
N PHE A 91 4.57 -4.11 -4.72
CA PHE A 91 4.07 -2.98 -5.49
C PHE A 91 5.03 -1.81 -5.45
N ASP A 92 4.89 -0.94 -6.44
CA ASP A 92 5.59 0.33 -6.51
C ASP A 92 4.70 1.39 -7.17
N THR A 93 5.13 2.64 -7.04
CA THR A 93 4.53 3.81 -7.66
C THR A 93 5.47 4.37 -8.73
N THR A 94 4.93 5.00 -9.78
CA THR A 94 5.77 5.72 -10.75
C THR A 94 5.16 7.06 -11.14
N GLN A 95 6.02 8.08 -11.18
CA GLN A 95 5.70 9.44 -11.63
C GLN A 95 4.47 10.09 -10.95
N ASN A 96 4.12 9.69 -9.71
CA ASN A 96 2.87 10.09 -9.03
C ASN A 96 1.60 9.87 -9.84
N HIS A 97 1.61 8.90 -10.75
CA HIS A 97 0.50 8.71 -11.66
C HIS A 97 0.04 7.26 -11.72
N PHE A 98 0.97 6.31 -11.67
CA PHE A 98 0.63 4.90 -11.77
C PHE A 98 1.06 4.09 -10.56
N LEU A 99 0.28 3.05 -10.30
CA LEU A 99 0.61 1.96 -9.39
C LEU A 99 0.88 0.71 -10.22
N ALA A 100 1.89 -0.05 -9.84
CA ALA A 100 2.17 -1.36 -10.41
C ALA A 100 2.27 -2.38 -9.28
N ALA A 101 1.58 -3.51 -9.39
CA ALA A 101 1.67 -4.61 -8.42
C ALA A 101 1.91 -5.95 -9.10
N GLY A 102 2.88 -6.71 -8.60
CA GLY A 102 3.18 -8.07 -9.04
C GLY A 102 2.35 -9.09 -8.29
N GLU A 103 1.54 -9.87 -9.01
CA GLU A 103 0.75 -10.99 -8.48
C GLU A 103 0.77 -12.14 -9.49
N GLU A 104 1.10 -13.36 -9.05
CA GLU A 104 0.98 -14.60 -9.84
C GLU A 104 1.56 -14.49 -11.27
N ASN A 105 2.85 -14.16 -11.35
CA ASN A 105 3.63 -14.04 -12.60
C ASN A 105 3.13 -12.95 -13.57
N GLN A 106 2.30 -12.03 -13.09
CA GLN A 106 1.80 -10.89 -13.85
C GLN A 106 2.05 -9.59 -13.08
N ILE A 107 2.17 -8.50 -13.81
CA ILE A 107 2.20 -7.15 -13.26
C ILE A 107 0.89 -6.47 -13.65
N LYS A 108 0.15 -6.00 -12.66
CA LYS A 108 -1.10 -5.27 -12.82
C LYS A 108 -0.85 -3.78 -12.65
N PHE A 109 -1.58 -2.96 -13.41
CA PHE A 109 -1.38 -1.51 -13.44
C PHE A 109 -2.68 -0.75 -13.16
N TRP A 110 -2.56 0.34 -12.40
CA TRP A 110 -3.65 1.28 -12.12
C TRP A 110 -3.19 2.71 -12.31
N ASP A 111 -4.12 3.58 -12.70
CA ASP A 111 -3.99 5.02 -12.48
C ASP A 111 -4.28 5.28 -11.00
N MET A 112 -3.48 6.11 -10.34
CA MET A 112 -3.67 6.38 -8.92
C MET A 112 -5.06 6.96 -8.62
N ASP A 113 -5.72 7.66 -9.53
CA ASP A 113 -7.06 8.22 -9.34
C ASP A 113 -8.20 7.35 -9.86
N ASN A 114 -7.89 6.18 -10.43
CA ASN A 114 -8.87 5.19 -10.86
C ASN A 114 -8.70 3.87 -10.10
N VAL A 115 -9.72 3.48 -9.35
CA VAL A 115 -9.71 2.21 -8.60
C VAL A 115 -9.72 0.98 -9.50
N ASN A 116 -10.18 1.11 -10.75
CA ASN A 116 -10.22 0.00 -11.69
C ASN A 116 -8.87 -0.21 -12.37
N MET A 117 -8.47 -1.47 -12.52
CA MET A 117 -7.24 -1.86 -13.21
C MET A 117 -7.24 -1.35 -14.65
N LEU A 118 -6.15 -0.73 -15.07
CA LEU A 118 -5.96 -0.24 -16.44
C LEU A 118 -5.60 -1.39 -17.38
N THR A 119 -4.63 -2.21 -16.97
CA THR A 119 -4.11 -3.32 -17.78
C THR A 119 -3.30 -4.29 -16.90
N VAL A 120 -2.95 -5.43 -17.48
CA VAL A 120 -2.09 -6.45 -16.90
C VAL A 120 -1.04 -6.89 -17.93
N SER A 121 0.17 -7.22 -17.47
CA SER A 121 1.20 -7.79 -18.31
C SER A 121 0.81 -9.21 -18.76
N PRO A 122 1.40 -9.73 -19.85
CA PRO A 122 1.34 -11.16 -20.14
C PRO A 122 1.89 -11.98 -18.96
N THR A 123 1.37 -13.19 -18.79
CA THR A 123 1.89 -14.15 -17.81
C THR A 123 3.31 -14.54 -18.19
N ILE A 124 4.24 -14.41 -17.25
CA ILE A 124 5.60 -14.90 -17.40
C ILE A 124 5.60 -16.40 -17.07
N GLU A 125 5.67 -17.24 -18.09
CA GLU A 125 5.91 -18.68 -17.92
C GLU A 125 7.42 -18.93 -17.97
N ILE A 126 7.95 -19.55 -16.92
CA ILE A 126 9.34 -20.00 -16.91
C ILE A 126 9.36 -21.36 -17.65
N GLN A 127 9.98 -21.40 -18.83
CA GLN A 127 10.26 -22.65 -19.55
C GLN A 127 11.43 -23.41 -18.94
#